data_AF-A0A3A4X906-F1
#
_entry.id   AF-A0A3A4X906-F1
#
_cell.length_a   1.000
_cell.length_b   1.000
_cell.length_c   1.000
_cell.angle_alpha   90.00
_cell.angle_beta   90.00
_cell.angle_gamma   90.00
#
_symmetry.space_group_name_H-M   'P 1'
#
loop_
_entity.id
_entity.type
_entity.pdbx_description
1 polymer ?
#
loop_
_entity_poly.entity_id
_entity_poly.type
_entity_poly.pdbx_seq_one_letter_code
_entity_poly.pdbx_strand_id
1 'polypeptide(L)' 'MNFPYPVIAMLNGYAYGAGCELAVSCDLRVGGEGISIGMPPAKMGLVYSP' A
#
# COMPACT_ATOMS: atom_id res chain seq x y z
N MET A 1 12.72 -2.34 6.88
CA MET A 1 12.70 -3.17 5.66
C MET A 1 14.11 -3.67 5.39
N ASN A 2 14.45 -4.87 5.85
CA ASN A 2 15.69 -5.52 5.41
C ASN A 2 15.36 -6.98 5.13
N PHE A 3 14.76 -7.21 3.97
CA PHE A 3 14.50 -8.54 3.45
C PHE A 3 15.56 -8.84 2.39
N PRO A 4 16.18 -10.04 2.38
CA PRO A 4 17.33 -10.33 1.51
C PRO A 4 16.98 -10.47 0.02
N TYR A 5 15.69 -10.44 -0.34
CA TYR A 5 15.21 -10.58 -1.71
C TYR A 5 14.22 -9.45 -2.07
N PRO A 6 13.99 -9.18 -3.36
CA PRO A 6 12.92 -8.27 -3.76
C PRO A 6 11.54 -8.79 -3.35
N VAL A 7 10.69 -7.89 -2.84
CA VAL A 7 9.30 -8.16 -2.48
C VAL A 7 8.37 -7.50 -3.50
N ILE A 8 7.44 -8.28 -4.05
CA ILE A 8 6.48 -7.81 -5.04
C ILE A 8 5.07 -7.83 -4.46
N ALA A 9 4.41 -6.68 -4.43
CA ALA A 9 2.99 -6.59 -4.08
C ALA A 9 2.11 -6.81 -5.32
N MET A 10 1.38 -7.92 -5.35
CA MET A 10 0.37 -8.20 -6.39
C MET A 10 -1.02 -7.74 -5.92
N LEU A 11 -1.54 -6.70 -6.55
CA LEU A 11 -2.80 -6.05 -6.18
C LEU A 11 -3.95 -6.57 -7.06
N ASN A 12 -4.98 -7.13 -6.40
CA ASN A 12 -6.19 -7.67 -7.05
C ASN A 12 -7.46 -6.88 -6.70
N GLY A 13 -7.30 -5.62 -6.25
CA GLY A 13 -8.40 -4.76 -5.84
C GLY A 13 -7.91 -3.55 -5.05
N TYR A 14 -8.59 -3.27 -3.95
CA TYR A 14 -8.34 -2.08 -3.12
C TYR A 14 -7.25 -2.31 -2.06
N ALA A 15 -6.31 -1.37 -1.95
CA ALA A 15 -5.29 -1.32 -0.90
C ALA A 15 -5.33 0.04 -0.18
N TYR A 16 -6.11 0.14 0.90
CA TYR A 16 -6.26 1.38 1.66
C TYR A 16 -5.69 1.27 3.08
N GLY A 17 -5.25 2.39 3.66
CA GLY A 17 -4.73 2.44 5.03
C GLY A 17 -3.44 1.63 5.16
N ALA A 18 -3.37 0.72 6.14
CA ALA A 18 -2.21 -0.16 6.33
C ALA A 18 -1.91 -1.02 5.09
N GLY A 19 -2.93 -1.37 4.27
CA GLY A 19 -2.71 -2.06 3.00
C GLY A 19 -1.96 -1.20 1.98
N CYS A 20 -2.20 0.13 1.98
CA CYS A 20 -1.44 1.08 1.17
C CYS A 20 0.01 1.18 1.66
N GLU A 21 0.22 1.27 2.97
CA GLU A 21 1.56 1.31 3.57
C GLU A 21 2.37 0.04 3.28
N LEU A 22 1.74 -1.13 3.39
CA LEU A 22 2.35 -2.41 3.07
C LEU A 22 2.75 -2.48 1.60
N ALA A 23 1.84 -2.14 0.69
CA ALA A 23 2.12 -2.15 -0.74
C ALA A 23 3.24 -1.15 -1.13
N VAL A 24 3.30 0.01 -0.47
CA VAL A 24 4.36 1.01 -0.67
C VAL A 24 5.71 0.55 -0.11
N SER A 25 5.70 -0.28 0.93
CA SER A 25 6.89 -0.88 1.53
C SER A 25 7.54 -1.98 0.68
N CYS A 26 6.86 -2.47 -0.35
CA CYS A 26 7.42 -3.42 -1.32
C CYS A 26 8.25 -2.72 -2.40
N ASP A 27 9.24 -3.43 -2.96
CA ASP A 27 10.11 -2.93 -4.02
C ASP A 27 9.33 -2.66 -5.32
N LEU A 28 8.43 -3.58 -5.67
CA LEU A 28 7.59 -3.48 -6.86
C LEU A 28 6.12 -3.71 -6.53
N ARG A 29 5.26 -3.08 -7.32
CA ARG A 29 3.80 -3.23 -7.28
C ARG A 29 3.31 -3.62 -8.67
N VAL A 30 2.51 -4.68 -8.75
CA VAL A 30 1.84 -5.16 -9.97
C VAL A 30 0.34 -5.14 -9.71
N GLY A 31 -0.42 -4.40 -10.50
CA GLY A 31 -1.86 -4.25 -10.34
C GLY A 31 -2.64 -4.78 -11.53
N GLY A 32 -3.73 -5.50 -11.25
CA GLY A 32 -4.75 -5.80 -12.26
C GLY A 32 -5.60 -4.57 -12.63
N GLU A 33 -6.57 -4.77 -13.52
CA GLU A 33 -7.53 -3.73 -13.88
C GLU A 33 -8.42 -3.34 -12.67
N GLY A 34 -8.71 -2.05 -12.51
CA GLY A 34 -9.60 -1.56 -11.44
C GLY A 34 -8.98 -1.51 -10.04
N ILE A 35 -7.68 -1.79 -9.89
CA ILE A 35 -6.99 -1.62 -8.61
C ILE A 35 -7.00 -0.15 -8.17
N SER A 36 -7.02 0.06 -6.86
CA SER A 36 -6.88 1.40 -6.28
C SER A 36 -6.18 1.33 -4.93
N ILE A 37 -5.20 2.22 -4.75
CA ILE A 37 -4.37 2.32 -3.55
C ILE A 37 -4.52 3.72 -2.95
N GLY A 38 -4.54 3.85 -1.63
CA GLY A 38 -4.51 5.17 -1.03
C GLY A 38 -4.54 5.23 0.49
N MET A 39 -4.39 6.45 1.00
CA MET A 39 -4.43 6.75 2.42
C MET A 39 -5.60 7.71 2.74
N PRO A 40 -6.82 7.19 2.99
CA PRO A 40 -8.00 8.00 3.31
C PRO A 40 -7.93 8.84 4.60
N PRO A 41 -7.24 8.45 5.69
CA PRO A 41 -7.23 9.18 6.95
C PRO A 41 -6.96 10.67 6.81
N ALA A 42 -6.02 11.06 5.96
CA ALA A 42 -5.70 12.47 5.71
C ALA A 42 -6.91 13.27 5.21
N LYS A 43 -7.77 12.67 4.36
CA LYS A 43 -9.02 13.29 3.90
C LYS A 43 -10.09 13.37 4.98
N MET A 44 -9.97 12.58 6.05
CA MET A 44 -10.89 12.56 7.19
C MET A 44 -10.37 13.42 8.37
N GLY A 45 -9.29 14.19 8.17
CA GLY A 45 -8.67 14.99 9.23
C GLY A 45 -7.92 14.16 10.27
N LEU A 46 -7.59 12.91 9.95
CA LEU A 46 -6.86 11.99 10.82
C LEU A 46 -5.41 11.88 10.35
N VAL A 47 -4.48 11.98 11.31
CA VAL A 47 -3.06 11.70 11.11
C VAL A 47 -2.69 10.53 12.00
N TYR A 48 -1.99 9.53 11.45
CA TYR A 48 -1.50 8.44 12.25
C TYR A 48 -0.39 8.94 13.17
N SER A 49 -0.55 8.68 14.47
CA SER A 49 0.53 8.86 15.42
C SER A 49 1.69 7.92 15.08
N PRO A 50 2.94 8.32 15.36
CA PRO A 50 4.13 7.51 15.10
C PRO A 50 4.10 6.14 15.80
#